data_AF-A0A371LRH0-F1
#
_entry.id   AF-A0A371LRH0-F1
#
_cell.length_a   1.000
_cell.length_b   1.000
_cell.length_c   1.000
_cell.angle_alpha   90.00
_cell.angle_beta   90.00
_cell.angle_gamma   90.00
#
_symmetry.space_group_name_H-M   'P 1'
#
loop_
_entity.id
_entity.type
_entity.pdbx_description
1 polymer ?
#
loop_
_entity_poly.entity_id
_entity_poly.type
_entity_poly.pdbx_seq_one_letter_code
_entity_poly.pdbx_strand_id
1 'polypeptide(L)'
;MLILAVAVAPGVTAAAGSTDVALEPTGQTVTNGEAATFDVVVTNASGGVGAANISFSVANDTAAITQVAFSHNAAEVTTTYASDNSSATLTGYGLDTNQTGQVVVATVTVEGNATSTAETTVTPEVNALGDEDGNDYTVGEEQSAQLEITTSSSGGGGDGDDGDDSDSGGGSGDGGDDDTASTTVTNFSVATTDVETGESVEATATVLNDGDVTTNATVNLTVDGTVRTTKTVADLEPGTESAVVFLPVFEQAGTYNLTVGGESVAVTVAEPTTTSDPVTTETPTETESQAPGFGVLSALVSLVALVGAARLRAQ
;
A
#
# COMPACT_ATOMS: atom_id res chain seq x y z
N MET A 1 46.69 16.72 39.17
CA MET A 1 45.23 16.78 39.34
C MET A 1 44.58 16.04 38.18
N LEU A 2 43.37 15.53 38.38
CA LEU A 2 42.73 14.51 37.55
C LEU A 2 42.21 15.10 36.24
N ILE A 3 42.52 14.46 35.10
CA ILE A 3 41.88 14.76 33.81
C ILE A 3 40.55 14.00 33.77
N LEU A 4 39.44 14.72 33.78
CA LEU A 4 38.11 14.13 33.71
C LEU A 4 37.75 13.88 32.23
N ALA A 5 37.96 12.64 31.77
CA ALA A 5 37.50 12.22 30.45
C ALA A 5 35.98 12.06 30.48
N VAL A 6 35.25 12.97 29.82
CA VAL A 6 33.82 12.81 29.57
C VAL A 6 33.65 11.74 28.49
N ALA A 7 33.28 10.53 28.90
CA ALA A 7 32.81 9.51 27.99
C ALA A 7 31.41 9.91 27.51
N VAL A 8 31.33 10.47 26.29
CA VAL A 8 30.06 10.57 25.57
C VAL A 8 29.68 9.14 25.19
N ALA A 9 28.72 8.56 25.89
CA ALA A 9 28.08 7.35 25.41
C ALA A 9 27.41 7.69 24.07
N PRO A 10 27.59 6.89 23.00
CA PRO A 10 26.76 7.05 21.82
C PRO A 10 25.31 6.90 22.26
N GLY A 11 24.46 7.86 21.86
CA GLY A 11 23.02 7.68 22.01
C GLY A 11 22.64 6.42 21.24
N VAL A 12 21.85 5.55 21.86
CA VAL A 12 21.16 4.51 21.11
C VAL A 12 20.08 5.24 20.29
N THR A 13 20.34 5.46 19.01
CA THR A 13 19.27 5.75 18.05
C THR A 13 18.27 4.61 18.19
N ALA A 14 16.99 4.92 18.42
CA ALA A 14 15.98 3.89 18.34
C ALA A 14 15.95 3.34 16.91
N ALA A 15 15.67 2.06 16.75
CA ALA A 15 15.34 1.52 15.44
C ALA A 15 13.81 1.58 15.32
N ALA A 16 13.30 1.90 14.13
CA ALA A 16 11.86 1.98 13.88
C ALA A 16 11.15 0.62 14.07
N GLY A 17 11.92 -0.47 14.01
CA GLY A 17 11.49 -1.82 14.33
C GLY A 17 11.84 -2.78 13.21
N SER A 18 10.96 -3.76 13.00
CA SER A 18 11.02 -4.69 11.88
C SER A 18 9.71 -4.63 11.08
N THR A 19 9.83 -4.67 9.76
CA THR A 19 8.70 -4.72 8.82
C THR A 19 9.07 -5.55 7.61
N ASP A 20 8.07 -6.07 6.92
CA ASP A 20 8.23 -6.70 5.62
C ASP A 20 7.80 -5.70 4.52
N VAL A 21 8.22 -5.97 3.28
CA VAL A 21 7.86 -5.19 2.10
C VAL A 21 7.33 -6.11 1.01
N ALA A 22 6.20 -5.78 0.42
CA ALA A 22 5.55 -6.57 -0.63
C ALA A 22 5.22 -5.72 -1.86
N LEU A 23 5.23 -6.34 -3.03
CA LEU A 23 4.58 -5.79 -4.22
C LEU A 23 3.12 -6.25 -4.27
N GLU A 24 2.19 -5.29 -4.36
CA GLU A 24 0.76 -5.55 -4.50
C GLU A 24 0.23 -4.98 -5.83
N PRO A 25 -0.64 -5.70 -6.57
CA PRO A 25 -1.01 -7.09 -6.35
C PRO A 25 0.17 -8.05 -6.65
N THR A 26 0.18 -9.22 -6.02
CA THR A 26 1.27 -10.22 -6.17
C THR A 26 1.32 -10.91 -7.54
N GLY A 27 0.34 -10.66 -8.41
CA GLY A 27 0.24 -11.22 -9.75
C GLY A 27 -0.63 -10.34 -10.67
N GLN A 28 -0.20 -10.11 -11.90
CA GLN A 28 -0.98 -9.46 -12.97
C GLN A 28 -0.72 -10.10 -14.34
N THR A 29 -1.65 -9.90 -15.27
CA THR A 29 -1.52 -10.30 -16.68
C THR A 29 -1.67 -9.06 -17.57
N VAL A 30 -0.81 -8.88 -18.57
CA VAL A 30 -0.85 -7.79 -19.55
C VAL A 30 -0.68 -8.31 -20.98
N THR A 31 -1.07 -7.53 -21.97
CA THR A 31 -0.64 -7.76 -23.36
C THR A 31 0.77 -7.21 -23.58
N ASN A 32 1.55 -7.79 -24.50
CA ASN A 32 2.82 -7.21 -24.95
C ASN A 32 2.63 -5.77 -25.47
N GLY A 33 3.36 -4.81 -24.89
CA GLY A 33 3.24 -3.37 -25.12
C GLY A 33 2.26 -2.66 -24.19
N GLU A 34 1.58 -3.38 -23.29
CA GLU A 34 0.83 -2.81 -22.17
C GLU A 34 1.65 -2.85 -20.88
N ALA A 35 1.28 -2.01 -19.91
CA ALA A 35 2.00 -1.88 -18.65
C ALA A 35 1.12 -2.17 -17.44
N ALA A 36 1.67 -2.94 -16.50
CA ALA A 36 1.12 -3.17 -15.17
C ALA A 36 1.79 -2.22 -14.16
N THR A 37 1.06 -1.79 -13.14
CA THR A 37 1.62 -1.06 -11.99
C THR A 37 1.47 -1.88 -10.73
N PHE A 38 2.53 -1.93 -9.93
CA PHE A 38 2.59 -2.59 -8.63
C PHE A 38 2.89 -1.55 -7.56
N ASP A 39 2.10 -1.55 -6.51
CA ASP A 39 2.29 -0.77 -5.30
C ASP A 39 3.36 -1.45 -4.43
N VAL A 40 4.24 -0.64 -3.85
CA VAL A 40 5.27 -1.08 -2.91
C VAL A 40 4.76 -0.83 -1.51
N VAL A 41 4.48 -1.91 -0.79
CA VAL A 41 3.70 -1.89 0.44
C VAL A 41 4.53 -2.36 1.62
N VAL A 42 4.73 -1.46 2.57
CA VAL A 42 5.36 -1.77 3.87
C VAL A 42 4.25 -2.29 4.79
N THR A 43 4.38 -3.52 5.28
CA THR A 43 3.26 -4.24 5.92
C THR A 43 2.98 -3.79 7.35
N ASN A 44 4.01 -3.35 8.09
CA ASN A 44 3.93 -2.98 9.49
C ASN A 44 4.86 -1.80 9.81
N ALA A 45 4.51 -0.62 9.31
CA ALA A 45 5.15 0.63 9.73
C ALA A 45 4.80 0.98 11.19
N SER A 46 5.74 1.65 11.86
CA SER A 46 5.64 2.14 13.25
C SER A 46 6.51 3.38 13.40
N GLY A 47 5.95 4.55 13.08
CA GLY A 47 6.67 5.82 12.82
C GLY A 47 6.56 6.29 11.37
N GLY A 48 5.70 5.66 10.56
CA GLY A 48 5.60 5.91 9.12
C GLY A 48 6.84 5.45 8.36
N VAL A 49 7.00 5.93 7.12
CA VAL A 49 8.18 5.71 6.29
C VAL A 49 8.62 7.05 5.73
N GLY A 50 9.65 7.64 6.33
CA GLY A 50 10.21 8.93 5.95
C GLY A 50 11.29 8.86 4.88
N ALA A 51 11.93 7.70 4.71
CA ALA A 51 12.98 7.49 3.71
C ALA A 51 13.00 6.07 3.16
N ALA A 52 13.33 5.93 1.88
CA ALA A 52 13.52 4.63 1.24
C ALA A 52 14.56 4.71 0.12
N ASN A 53 15.26 3.59 -0.07
CA ASN A 53 16.13 3.31 -1.21
C ASN A 53 15.81 1.89 -1.68
N ILE A 54 15.09 1.77 -2.80
CA ILE A 54 14.56 0.50 -3.29
C ILE A 54 15.03 0.30 -4.74
N SER A 55 15.67 -0.83 -4.99
CA SER A 55 15.96 -1.33 -6.33
C SER A 55 14.83 -2.25 -6.78
N PHE A 56 14.55 -2.25 -8.07
CA PHE A 56 13.63 -3.16 -8.74
C PHE A 56 14.36 -3.86 -9.88
N SER A 57 13.99 -5.11 -10.17
CA SER A 57 14.51 -5.84 -11.32
C SER A 57 13.44 -6.72 -11.99
N VAL A 58 13.57 -6.88 -13.31
CA VAL A 58 12.76 -7.73 -14.19
C VAL A 58 13.67 -8.41 -15.22
N ALA A 59 13.23 -9.51 -15.83
CA ALA A 59 13.98 -10.14 -16.92
C ALA A 59 13.86 -9.31 -18.22
N ASN A 60 14.99 -8.88 -18.76
CA ASN A 60 15.08 -7.85 -19.81
C ASN A 60 14.66 -8.29 -21.21
N ASP A 61 14.44 -9.59 -21.40
CA ASP A 61 13.91 -10.25 -22.59
C ASP A 61 12.40 -10.48 -22.55
N THR A 62 11.74 -10.13 -21.43
CA THR A 62 10.30 -10.32 -21.20
C THR A 62 9.57 -9.05 -20.75
N ALA A 63 10.26 -8.10 -20.10
CA ALA A 63 9.66 -6.85 -19.63
C ALA A 63 10.67 -5.71 -19.46
N ALA A 64 10.15 -4.49 -19.33
CA ALA A 64 10.93 -3.28 -19.08
C ALA A 64 10.25 -2.39 -18.02
N ILE A 65 11.02 -1.87 -17.05
CA ILE A 65 10.53 -0.93 -16.04
C ILE A 65 10.44 0.46 -16.69
N THR A 66 9.23 0.99 -16.80
CA THR A 66 8.97 2.28 -17.47
C THR A 66 8.85 3.45 -16.49
N GLN A 67 8.46 3.18 -15.25
CA GLN A 67 8.33 4.19 -14.20
C GLN A 67 8.56 3.60 -12.81
N VAL A 68 9.25 4.33 -11.94
CA VAL A 68 9.19 4.17 -10.48
C VAL A 68 8.99 5.54 -9.83
N ALA A 69 8.10 5.63 -8.85
CA ALA A 69 7.75 6.89 -8.19
C ALA A 69 7.31 6.64 -6.74
N PHE A 70 7.52 7.61 -5.85
CA PHE A 70 6.92 7.57 -4.51
C PHE A 70 5.42 7.88 -4.57
N SER A 71 4.63 7.19 -3.74
CA SER A 71 3.17 7.39 -3.66
C SER A 71 2.79 8.63 -2.84
N HIS A 72 3.73 9.12 -2.04
CA HIS A 72 3.64 10.34 -1.24
C HIS A 72 4.65 11.38 -1.71
N ASN A 73 4.47 12.65 -1.35
CA ASN A 73 5.47 13.68 -1.66
C ASN A 73 6.72 13.44 -0.80
N ALA A 74 7.89 13.46 -1.44
CA ALA A 74 9.19 13.42 -0.78
C ALA A 74 9.90 14.78 -0.95
N ALA A 75 10.77 15.13 0.02
CA ALA A 75 11.58 16.35 -0.04
C ALA A 75 12.68 16.28 -1.11
N GLU A 76 13.25 15.09 -1.34
CA GLU A 76 14.16 14.80 -2.45
C GLU A 76 13.85 13.42 -3.03
N VAL A 77 13.95 13.30 -4.36
CA VAL A 77 13.79 12.05 -5.11
C VAL A 77 14.91 11.95 -6.14
N THR A 78 15.59 10.82 -6.16
CA THR A 78 16.51 10.41 -7.22
C THR A 78 16.04 9.08 -7.79
N THR A 79 15.88 9.05 -9.12
CA THR A 79 15.53 7.84 -9.86
C THR A 79 16.60 7.55 -10.91
N THR A 80 17.04 6.30 -11.00
CA THR A 80 18.00 5.84 -12.01
C THR A 80 17.51 4.55 -12.66
N TYR A 81 17.61 4.45 -13.98
CA TYR A 81 17.26 3.26 -14.75
C TYR A 81 18.52 2.65 -15.38
N ALA A 82 18.57 1.32 -15.48
CA ALA A 82 19.52 0.61 -16.33
C ALA A 82 19.28 0.96 -17.82
N SER A 83 20.31 0.86 -18.66
CA SER A 83 20.21 1.24 -20.08
C SER A 83 19.26 0.37 -20.92
N ASP A 84 18.88 -0.79 -20.40
CA ASP A 84 17.90 -1.72 -20.97
C ASP A 84 16.58 -1.74 -20.19
N ASN A 85 16.38 -0.82 -19.24
CA ASN A 85 15.22 -0.74 -18.33
C ASN A 85 14.94 -2.04 -17.54
N SER A 86 15.91 -2.95 -17.43
CA SER A 86 15.81 -4.19 -16.66
C SER A 86 15.82 -3.99 -15.14
N SER A 87 16.33 -2.84 -14.71
CA SER A 87 16.41 -2.45 -13.32
C SER A 87 16.21 -0.94 -13.16
N ALA A 88 15.59 -0.55 -12.06
CA ALA A 88 15.43 0.83 -11.64
C ALA A 88 15.72 0.95 -10.14
N THR A 89 16.36 2.04 -9.71
CA THR A 89 16.52 2.37 -8.29
C THR A 89 15.80 3.68 -8.00
N LEU A 90 14.98 3.67 -6.96
CA LEU A 90 14.23 4.81 -6.43
C LEU A 90 14.75 5.12 -5.01
N THR A 91 15.32 6.31 -4.85
CA THR A 91 15.84 6.80 -3.57
C THR A 91 15.19 8.13 -3.22
N GLY A 92 14.74 8.28 -1.98
CA GLY A 92 14.16 9.54 -1.51
C GLY A 92 14.02 9.60 0.00
N TYR A 93 13.78 10.82 0.49
CA TYR A 93 13.62 11.11 1.91
C TYR A 93 12.68 12.31 2.15
N GLY A 94 12.19 12.44 3.38
CA GLY A 94 11.18 13.42 3.73
C GLY A 94 9.81 13.08 3.14
N LEU A 95 9.50 11.78 3.06
CA LEU A 95 8.16 11.27 2.83
C LEU A 95 7.28 11.57 4.07
N ASP A 96 6.00 11.82 3.83
CA ASP A 96 4.95 12.03 4.84
C ASP A 96 3.86 10.98 4.59
N THR A 97 3.67 10.07 5.55
CA THR A 97 2.95 8.80 5.38
C THR A 97 2.11 8.45 6.61
N ASN A 98 1.29 7.41 6.47
CA ASN A 98 0.55 6.85 7.60
C ASN A 98 1.50 6.28 8.67
N GLN A 99 1.38 6.79 9.90
CA GLN A 99 2.31 6.52 11.00
C GLN A 99 2.37 5.05 11.43
N THR A 100 1.34 4.25 11.16
CA THR A 100 1.23 2.87 11.65
C THR A 100 0.50 1.96 10.66
N GLY A 101 0.91 0.69 10.61
CA GLY A 101 0.21 -0.36 9.85
C GLY A 101 0.71 -0.50 8.42
N GLN A 102 -0.19 -0.84 7.49
CA GLN A 102 0.14 -1.02 6.08
C GLN A 102 0.28 0.34 5.37
N VAL A 103 1.44 0.58 4.74
CA VAL A 103 1.77 1.86 4.09
C VAL A 103 2.24 1.63 2.66
N VAL A 104 1.54 2.20 1.68
CA VAL A 104 2.02 2.23 0.29
C VAL A 104 3.05 3.35 0.14
N VAL A 105 4.32 2.99 -0.07
CA VAL A 105 5.43 3.95 -0.11
C VAL A 105 5.76 4.40 -1.52
N ALA A 106 5.69 3.49 -2.49
CA ALA A 106 6.06 3.74 -3.88
C ALA A 106 5.21 2.93 -4.86
N THR A 107 5.40 3.18 -6.14
CA THR A 107 4.86 2.39 -7.26
C THR A 107 5.97 2.05 -8.25
N VAL A 108 5.86 0.88 -8.87
CA VAL A 108 6.68 0.44 -10.01
C VAL A 108 5.77 0.04 -11.16
N THR A 109 6.01 0.64 -12.33
CA THR A 109 5.28 0.35 -13.58
C THR A 109 6.19 -0.41 -14.54
N VAL A 110 5.69 -1.53 -15.04
CA VAL A 110 6.43 -2.50 -15.85
C VAL A 110 5.64 -2.78 -17.13
N GLU A 111 6.26 -2.56 -18.29
CA GLU A 111 5.72 -2.85 -19.61
C GLU A 111 6.12 -4.26 -20.07
N GLY A 112 5.17 -5.04 -20.56
CA GLY A 112 5.42 -6.37 -21.13
C GLY A 112 6.11 -6.27 -22.49
N ASN A 113 7.24 -6.94 -22.67
CA ASN A 113 8.07 -6.91 -23.87
C ASN A 113 8.55 -8.34 -24.21
N ALA A 114 7.62 -9.21 -24.61
CA ALA A 114 7.85 -10.62 -24.89
C ALA A 114 7.38 -10.99 -26.31
N THR A 115 8.17 -11.83 -27.00
CA THR A 115 7.87 -12.26 -28.38
C THR A 115 6.86 -13.41 -28.48
N SER A 116 6.50 -14.01 -27.35
CA SER A 116 5.47 -15.02 -27.14
C SER A 116 4.91 -14.87 -25.73
N THR A 117 3.85 -15.60 -25.38
CA THR A 117 3.41 -15.69 -23.97
C THR A 117 4.58 -16.09 -23.07
N ALA A 118 4.77 -15.36 -21.98
CA ALA A 118 5.88 -15.52 -21.04
C ALA A 118 5.49 -15.01 -19.65
N GLU A 119 6.16 -15.50 -18.62
CA GLU A 119 6.04 -14.99 -17.25
C GLU A 119 7.37 -14.35 -16.83
N THR A 120 7.30 -13.29 -16.03
CA THR A 120 8.46 -12.61 -15.45
C THR A 120 8.18 -12.25 -13.99
N THR A 121 9.24 -12.12 -13.19
CA THR A 121 9.13 -11.77 -11.76
C THR A 121 9.63 -10.35 -11.55
N VAL A 122 8.76 -9.48 -11.02
CA VAL A 122 9.14 -8.15 -10.56
C VAL A 122 9.67 -8.29 -9.14
N THR A 123 10.99 -8.11 -8.98
CA THR A 123 11.68 -8.34 -7.71
C THR A 123 12.10 -7.00 -7.09
N PRO A 124 11.59 -6.63 -5.89
CA PRO A 124 12.12 -5.52 -5.11
C PRO A 124 13.38 -5.96 -4.33
N GLU A 125 14.27 -5.00 -4.05
CA GLU A 125 15.41 -5.12 -3.14
C GLU A 125 15.52 -3.79 -2.35
N VAL A 126 15.26 -3.83 -1.05
CA VAL A 126 15.17 -2.67 -0.17
C VAL A 126 16.54 -2.40 0.46
N ASN A 127 17.35 -1.62 -0.25
CA ASN A 127 18.70 -1.24 0.18
C ASN A 127 18.70 -0.45 1.51
N ALA A 128 17.66 0.36 1.76
CA ALA A 128 17.42 1.05 3.03
C ALA A 128 15.94 1.46 3.17
N LEU A 129 15.44 1.44 4.39
CA LEU A 129 14.10 1.91 4.76
C LEU A 129 14.19 2.57 6.14
N GLY A 130 13.57 3.73 6.32
CA GLY A 130 13.56 4.46 7.59
C GLY A 130 12.25 5.19 7.84
N ASP A 131 11.92 5.39 9.10
CA ASP A 131 10.72 6.10 9.55
C ASP A 131 10.86 7.63 9.38
N GLU A 132 9.83 8.38 9.79
CA GLU A 132 9.78 9.85 9.63
C GLU A 132 10.66 10.61 10.63
N ASP A 133 11.00 9.99 11.76
CA ASP A 133 12.01 10.47 12.71
C ASP A 133 13.45 10.15 12.26
N GLY A 134 13.62 9.43 11.13
CA GLY A 134 14.90 9.06 10.55
C GLY A 134 15.58 7.87 11.25
N ASN A 135 14.79 6.97 11.84
CA ASN A 135 15.25 5.73 12.47
C ASN A 135 15.13 4.59 11.45
N ASP A 136 16.18 3.77 11.33
CA ASP A 136 16.21 2.67 10.35
C ASP A 136 15.24 1.54 10.72
N TYR A 137 14.54 0.99 9.73
CA TYR A 137 13.83 -0.28 9.83
C TYR A 137 14.77 -1.45 9.54
N THR A 138 14.56 -2.58 10.20
CA THR A 138 15.07 -3.88 9.75
C THR A 138 14.04 -4.52 8.82
N VAL A 139 14.35 -4.62 7.53
CA VAL A 139 13.51 -5.32 6.55
C VAL A 139 13.62 -6.83 6.78
N GLY A 140 12.46 -7.51 6.82
CA GLY A 140 12.36 -8.95 6.99
C GLY A 140 12.22 -9.69 5.65
N GLU A 141 10.98 -9.89 5.21
CA GLU A 141 10.62 -10.50 3.92
C GLU A 141 10.42 -9.43 2.82
N GLU A 142 10.85 -9.76 1.61
CA GLU A 142 10.74 -8.94 0.41
C GLU A 142 9.94 -9.70 -0.65
N GLN A 143 8.62 -9.52 -0.66
CA GLN A 143 7.72 -10.29 -1.50
C GLN A 143 7.64 -9.73 -2.92
N SER A 144 8.18 -10.49 -3.87
CA SER A 144 8.11 -10.21 -5.31
C SER A 144 6.70 -10.44 -5.88
N ALA A 145 6.40 -9.82 -7.03
CA ALA A 145 5.18 -10.05 -7.80
C ALA A 145 5.45 -10.76 -9.13
N GLN A 146 4.47 -11.50 -9.64
CA GLN A 146 4.51 -12.13 -10.96
C GLN A 146 3.81 -11.25 -12.00
N LEU A 147 4.35 -11.22 -13.22
CA LEU A 147 3.73 -10.58 -14.37
C LEU A 147 3.70 -11.57 -15.52
N GLU A 148 2.49 -11.95 -15.94
CA GLU A 148 2.26 -12.71 -17.17
C GLU A 148 2.13 -11.72 -18.35
N ILE A 149 2.88 -11.96 -19.41
CA ILE A 149 2.77 -11.24 -20.67
C ILE A 149 2.13 -12.17 -21.69
N THR A 150 0.96 -11.79 -22.19
CA THR A 150 0.29 -12.44 -23.31
C THR A 150 0.62 -11.71 -24.61
N THR A 151 0.72 -12.44 -25.73
CA THR A 151 0.79 -11.81 -27.04
C THR A 151 -0.57 -11.87 -27.71
N SER A 152 -1.15 -10.71 -28.06
CA SER A 152 -2.28 -10.70 -29.01
C SER A 152 -1.84 -11.41 -30.28
N SER A 153 -2.44 -12.56 -30.57
CA SER A 153 -2.23 -13.24 -31.84
C SER A 153 -2.72 -12.33 -32.95
N SER A 154 -1.80 -11.76 -33.72
CA SER A 154 -2.14 -11.01 -34.92
C SER A 154 -2.65 -11.99 -35.96
N GLY A 155 -3.95 -12.29 -35.87
CA GLY A 155 -4.68 -13.07 -36.86
C GLY A 155 -4.40 -12.50 -38.23
N GLY A 156 -3.65 -13.24 -39.05
CA GLY A 156 -3.18 -12.78 -40.34
C GLY A 156 -4.34 -12.60 -41.30
N GLY A 157 -4.86 -11.38 -41.40
CA GLY A 157 -5.80 -10.94 -42.43
C GLY A 157 -5.15 -10.97 -43.82
N GLY A 158 -4.95 -12.17 -44.35
CA GLY A 158 -4.49 -12.42 -45.70
C GLY A 158 -5.64 -12.37 -46.68
N ASP A 159 -6.15 -11.18 -46.98
CA ASP A 159 -7.15 -10.96 -48.02
C ASP A 159 -6.53 -11.16 -49.41
N GLY A 160 -6.39 -12.43 -49.80
CA GLY A 160 -6.09 -12.86 -51.15
C GLY A 160 -7.37 -12.98 -51.97
N ASP A 161 -7.58 -12.03 -52.87
CA ASP A 161 -8.59 -12.09 -53.92
C ASP A 161 -8.22 -13.19 -54.95
N ASP A 162 -9.11 -14.16 -55.16
CA ASP A 162 -9.29 -14.96 -56.38
C ASP A 162 -10.44 -15.97 -56.13
N GLY A 163 -11.56 -15.83 -56.85
CA GLY A 163 -12.74 -16.68 -56.65
C GLY A 163 -12.91 -17.80 -57.69
N ASP A 164 -13.79 -18.77 -57.39
CA ASP A 164 -14.61 -19.44 -58.42
C ASP A 164 -15.87 -20.08 -57.79
N ASP A 165 -16.91 -20.27 -58.60
CA ASP A 165 -18.18 -20.90 -58.19
C ASP A 165 -18.02 -22.42 -58.00
N SER A 166 -18.54 -22.98 -56.89
CA SER A 166 -19.17 -24.32 -56.94
C SER A 166 -20.08 -24.63 -55.75
N ASP A 167 -21.35 -24.81 -56.08
CA ASP A 167 -22.43 -25.28 -55.21
C ASP A 167 -22.23 -26.78 -54.87
N SER A 168 -22.14 -27.16 -53.59
CA SER A 168 -22.44 -28.53 -53.10
C SER A 168 -22.48 -28.67 -51.57
N GLY A 169 -23.69 -28.47 -51.02
CA GLY A 169 -24.33 -29.41 -50.07
C GLY A 169 -23.57 -29.97 -48.87
N GLY A 170 -23.87 -29.39 -47.69
CA GLY A 170 -24.34 -30.13 -46.51
C GLY A 170 -23.35 -30.97 -45.71
N GLY A 171 -23.01 -30.50 -44.50
CA GLY A 171 -22.27 -31.31 -43.53
C GLY A 171 -22.18 -30.66 -42.15
N SER A 172 -23.22 -30.88 -41.34
CA SER A 172 -23.26 -30.79 -39.85
C SER A 172 -22.80 -29.49 -39.17
N GLY A 173 -23.57 -29.05 -38.17
CA GLY A 173 -23.25 -27.83 -37.41
C GLY A 173 -21.93 -27.98 -36.66
N ASP A 174 -20.99 -27.10 -36.99
CA ASP A 174 -19.85 -26.75 -36.14
C ASP A 174 -20.39 -25.79 -35.08
N GLY A 175 -20.83 -26.37 -33.96
CA GLY A 175 -21.03 -25.60 -32.75
C GLY A 175 -19.65 -25.24 -32.24
N GLY A 176 -19.18 -24.06 -32.60
CA GLY A 176 -18.01 -23.48 -31.94
C GLY A 176 -18.37 -23.29 -30.48
N ASP A 177 -17.89 -24.21 -29.65
CA ASP A 177 -17.85 -24.06 -28.20
C ASP A 177 -16.86 -22.91 -27.91
N ASP A 178 -17.39 -21.68 -28.01
CA ASP A 178 -16.68 -20.46 -27.67
C ASP A 178 -16.59 -20.42 -26.14
N ASP A 179 -15.50 -20.97 -25.63
CA ASP A 179 -15.18 -21.10 -24.21
C ASP A 179 -15.25 -19.73 -23.50
N THR A 180 -16.38 -19.41 -22.88
CA THR A 180 -16.60 -18.09 -22.27
C THR A 180 -16.03 -18.01 -20.85
N ALA A 181 -15.17 -17.02 -20.60
CA ALA A 181 -14.81 -16.60 -19.25
C ALA A 181 -15.80 -15.53 -18.76
N SER A 182 -16.53 -15.81 -17.67
CA SER A 182 -17.46 -14.87 -17.05
C SER A 182 -17.47 -15.06 -15.54
N THR A 183 -17.58 -13.96 -14.78
CA THR A 183 -17.68 -14.01 -13.33
C THR A 183 -18.66 -12.97 -12.81
N THR A 184 -19.50 -13.36 -11.85
CA THR A 184 -20.54 -12.51 -11.26
C THR A 184 -20.47 -12.59 -9.73
N VAL A 185 -20.58 -11.45 -9.04
CA VAL A 185 -20.78 -11.41 -7.59
C VAL A 185 -22.22 -11.79 -7.29
N THR A 186 -22.45 -12.86 -6.53
CA THR A 186 -23.78 -13.43 -6.25
C THR A 186 -24.36 -12.97 -4.92
N ASN A 187 -23.52 -12.47 -4.01
CA ASN A 187 -23.93 -11.97 -2.70
C ASN A 187 -22.86 -11.04 -2.10
N PHE A 188 -23.28 -9.92 -1.49
CA PHE A 188 -22.43 -9.08 -0.65
C PHE A 188 -23.05 -8.87 0.74
N SER A 189 -22.25 -9.03 1.80
CA SER A 189 -22.69 -8.84 3.19
C SER A 189 -21.60 -8.23 4.08
N VAL A 190 -22.02 -7.61 5.18
CA VAL A 190 -21.13 -7.12 6.25
C VAL A 190 -21.56 -7.74 7.58
N ALA A 191 -20.59 -8.06 8.44
CA ALA A 191 -20.86 -8.69 9.73
C ALA A 191 -21.49 -7.73 10.76
N THR A 192 -21.18 -6.43 10.66
CA THR A 192 -21.77 -5.35 11.45
C THR A 192 -21.94 -4.09 10.62
N THR A 193 -22.94 -3.29 10.95
CA THR A 193 -23.21 -1.95 10.38
C THR A 193 -22.86 -0.81 11.31
N ASP A 194 -22.43 -1.10 12.54
CA ASP A 194 -22.14 -0.13 13.58
C ASP A 194 -20.80 -0.50 14.23
N VAL A 195 -19.82 0.40 14.16
CA VAL A 195 -18.44 0.22 14.67
C VAL A 195 -17.88 1.53 15.24
N GLU A 196 -16.84 1.46 16.07
CA GLU A 196 -16.06 2.63 16.50
C GLU A 196 -14.88 2.89 15.53
N THR A 197 -14.35 4.13 15.50
CA THR A 197 -13.20 4.46 14.63
C THR A 197 -11.97 3.60 14.98
N GLY A 198 -11.27 3.11 13.96
CA GLY A 198 -10.12 2.21 14.12
C GLY A 198 -10.49 0.72 14.23
N GLU A 199 -11.78 0.36 14.30
CA GLU A 199 -12.23 -1.03 14.16
C GLU A 199 -12.30 -1.45 12.69
N SER A 200 -12.05 -2.74 12.42
CA SER A 200 -12.22 -3.33 11.08
C SER A 200 -13.64 -3.86 10.87
N VAL A 201 -14.20 -3.61 9.69
CA VAL A 201 -15.51 -4.13 9.29
C VAL A 201 -15.30 -5.37 8.43
N GLU A 202 -15.72 -6.55 8.92
CA GLU A 202 -15.71 -7.76 8.09
C GLU A 202 -16.79 -7.68 7.01
N ALA A 203 -16.37 -7.57 5.76
CA ALA A 203 -17.23 -7.50 4.59
C ALA A 203 -16.92 -8.70 3.67
N THR A 204 -17.91 -9.57 3.46
CA THR A 204 -17.76 -10.80 2.68
C THR A 204 -18.56 -10.72 1.39
N ALA A 205 -17.90 -10.97 0.27
CA ALA A 205 -18.51 -11.13 -1.04
C ALA A 205 -18.39 -12.59 -1.52
N THR A 206 -19.41 -13.09 -2.20
CA THR A 206 -19.36 -14.38 -2.91
C THR A 206 -19.29 -14.11 -4.40
N VAL A 207 -18.34 -14.74 -5.08
CA VAL A 207 -18.16 -14.64 -6.54
C VAL A 207 -18.31 -16.02 -7.18
N LEU A 208 -19.10 -16.08 -8.25
CA LEU A 208 -19.37 -17.25 -9.07
C LEU A 208 -18.63 -17.10 -10.40
N ASN A 209 -17.97 -18.16 -10.87
CA ASN A 209 -17.67 -18.29 -12.29
C ASN A 209 -18.93 -18.81 -13.01
N ASP A 210 -19.60 -17.94 -13.76
CA ASP A 210 -20.79 -18.24 -14.54
C ASP A 210 -20.51 -18.43 -16.05
N GLY A 211 -19.22 -18.50 -16.42
CA GLY A 211 -18.74 -18.96 -17.71
C GLY A 211 -18.43 -20.47 -17.75
N ASP A 212 -17.87 -20.89 -18.88
CA ASP A 212 -17.63 -22.30 -19.21
C ASP A 212 -16.16 -22.73 -19.02
N VAL A 213 -15.23 -21.79 -18.78
CA VAL A 213 -13.80 -22.05 -18.49
C VAL A 213 -13.32 -21.50 -17.15
N THR A 214 -12.34 -22.18 -16.55
CA THR A 214 -11.64 -21.72 -15.35
C THR A 214 -11.04 -20.34 -15.56
N THR A 215 -11.27 -19.42 -14.63
CA THR A 215 -10.84 -18.02 -14.78
C THR A 215 -10.53 -17.34 -13.44
N ASN A 216 -9.89 -16.18 -13.50
CA ASN A 216 -9.56 -15.37 -12.32
C ASN A 216 -10.63 -14.31 -12.09
N ALA A 217 -11.18 -14.23 -10.88
CA ALA A 217 -12.25 -13.29 -10.54
C ALA A 217 -11.71 -12.12 -9.70
N THR A 218 -11.72 -10.91 -10.26
CA THR A 218 -11.27 -9.69 -9.55
C THR A 218 -12.45 -9.00 -8.87
N VAL A 219 -12.40 -8.91 -7.53
CA VAL A 219 -13.45 -8.35 -6.68
C VAL A 219 -12.95 -7.05 -6.05
N ASN A 220 -13.62 -5.94 -6.38
CA ASN A 220 -13.30 -4.60 -5.87
C ASN A 220 -14.26 -4.21 -4.73
N LEU A 221 -13.71 -3.91 -3.56
CA LEU A 221 -14.41 -3.17 -2.52
C LEU A 221 -14.25 -1.67 -2.77
N THR A 222 -15.37 -1.00 -2.95
CA THR A 222 -15.46 0.46 -3.00
C THR A 222 -16.08 1.00 -1.72
N VAL A 223 -15.64 2.19 -1.30
CA VAL A 223 -16.23 2.99 -0.22
C VAL A 223 -16.61 4.34 -0.83
N ASP A 224 -17.89 4.70 -0.73
CA ASP A 224 -18.46 5.93 -1.29
C ASP A 224 -18.13 6.12 -2.79
N GLY A 225 -18.13 5.01 -3.53
CA GLY A 225 -17.81 4.95 -4.96
C GLY A 225 -16.32 5.00 -5.31
N THR A 226 -15.42 5.09 -4.33
CA THR A 226 -13.96 5.04 -4.55
C THR A 226 -13.43 3.64 -4.23
N VAL A 227 -12.65 3.02 -5.13
CA VAL A 227 -12.01 1.72 -4.85
C VAL A 227 -11.06 1.87 -3.67
N ARG A 228 -11.19 0.98 -2.67
CA ARG A 228 -10.37 0.94 -1.45
C ARG A 228 -9.50 -0.30 -1.36
N THR A 229 -9.99 -1.43 -1.87
CA THR A 229 -9.27 -2.70 -1.83
C THR A 229 -9.71 -3.55 -3.01
N THR A 230 -8.75 -4.21 -3.66
CA THR A 230 -8.99 -5.18 -4.72
C THR A 230 -8.47 -6.53 -4.26
N LYS A 231 -9.21 -7.61 -4.53
CA LYS A 231 -8.78 -8.98 -4.27
C LYS A 231 -9.11 -9.86 -5.47
N THR A 232 -8.23 -10.81 -5.78
CA THR A 232 -8.39 -11.75 -6.88
C THR A 232 -8.59 -13.16 -6.34
N VAL A 233 -9.62 -13.85 -6.82
CA VAL A 233 -9.74 -15.31 -6.69
C VAL A 233 -9.10 -15.92 -7.92
N ALA A 234 -8.01 -16.67 -7.74
CA ALA A 234 -7.36 -17.39 -8.83
C ALA A 234 -8.04 -18.73 -9.11
N ASP A 235 -7.93 -19.22 -10.35
CA ASP A 235 -8.29 -20.58 -10.78
C ASP A 235 -9.72 -21.01 -10.41
N LEU A 236 -10.69 -20.10 -10.51
CA LEU A 236 -12.09 -20.39 -10.17
C LEU A 236 -12.73 -21.26 -11.26
N GLU A 237 -13.00 -22.53 -10.95
CA GLU A 237 -13.59 -23.50 -11.88
C GLU A 237 -15.03 -23.12 -12.31
N PRO A 238 -15.48 -23.49 -13.52
CA PRO A 238 -16.84 -23.23 -14.03
C PRO A 238 -17.93 -23.67 -13.05
N GLY A 239 -18.93 -22.81 -12.83
CA GLY A 239 -20.05 -23.07 -11.93
C GLY A 239 -19.69 -23.12 -10.43
N THR A 240 -18.46 -22.74 -10.05
CA THR A 240 -17.99 -22.76 -8.66
C THR A 240 -18.08 -21.36 -8.04
N GLU A 241 -18.53 -21.31 -6.78
CA GLU A 241 -18.54 -20.10 -5.96
C GLU A 241 -17.34 -20.07 -4.99
N SER A 242 -16.78 -18.88 -4.77
CA SER A 242 -15.74 -18.62 -3.78
C SER A 242 -16.04 -17.36 -2.97
N ALA A 243 -15.62 -17.35 -1.71
CA ALA A 243 -15.86 -16.23 -0.78
C ALA A 243 -14.60 -15.37 -0.61
N VAL A 244 -14.77 -14.06 -0.73
CA VAL A 244 -13.72 -13.04 -0.58
C VAL A 244 -14.04 -12.16 0.62
N VAL A 245 -13.14 -12.14 1.61
CA VAL A 245 -13.30 -11.34 2.83
C VAL A 245 -12.42 -10.09 2.76
N PHE A 246 -13.02 -8.93 3.02
CA PHE A 246 -12.37 -7.64 3.16
C PHE A 246 -12.48 -7.16 4.62
N LEU A 247 -11.49 -6.37 5.08
CA LEU A 247 -11.40 -5.84 6.43
C LEU A 247 -11.06 -4.33 6.42
N PRO A 248 -11.83 -3.46 5.74
CA PRO A 248 -11.63 -2.00 5.80
C PRO A 248 -11.70 -1.46 7.24
N VAL A 249 -10.85 -0.48 7.53
CA VAL A 249 -10.80 0.27 8.80
C VAL A 249 -11.14 1.74 8.52
N PHE A 250 -11.82 2.39 9.45
CA PHE A 250 -12.30 3.78 9.31
C PHE A 250 -11.78 4.68 10.43
N GLU A 251 -10.92 5.65 10.09
CA GLU A 251 -10.28 6.58 11.04
C GLU A 251 -11.13 7.80 11.42
N GLN A 252 -12.31 7.95 10.81
CA GLN A 252 -13.20 9.10 11.04
C GLN A 252 -14.63 8.61 11.24
N ALA A 253 -15.35 9.29 12.14
CA ALA A 253 -16.76 9.02 12.35
C ALA A 253 -17.59 9.53 11.17
N GLY A 254 -18.58 8.75 10.74
CA GLY A 254 -19.37 9.02 9.55
C GLY A 254 -20.21 7.83 9.11
N THR A 255 -20.96 7.99 8.02
CA THR A 255 -21.65 6.88 7.36
C THR A 255 -20.99 6.63 6.01
N TYR A 256 -20.52 5.41 5.80
CA TYR A 256 -19.78 4.96 4.63
C TYR A 256 -20.60 3.95 3.86
N ASN A 257 -20.74 4.14 2.55
CA ASN A 257 -21.42 3.18 1.69
C ASN A 257 -20.40 2.23 1.05
N LEU A 258 -20.30 1.01 1.60
CA LEU A 258 -19.48 -0.05 1.05
C LEU A 258 -20.22 -0.69 -0.13
N THR A 259 -19.52 -0.93 -1.24
CA THR A 259 -20.11 -1.53 -2.44
C THR A 259 -19.15 -2.52 -3.09
N VAL A 260 -19.67 -3.72 -3.40
CA VAL A 260 -18.99 -4.80 -4.14
C VAL A 260 -19.95 -5.35 -5.18
N GLY A 261 -19.51 -5.58 -6.42
CA GLY A 261 -20.35 -6.18 -7.47
C GLY A 261 -21.60 -5.38 -7.88
N GLY A 262 -21.76 -4.15 -7.39
CA GLY A 262 -22.98 -3.35 -7.54
C GLY A 262 -23.97 -3.46 -6.36
N GLU A 263 -23.78 -4.42 -5.45
CA GLU A 263 -24.48 -4.49 -4.17
C GLU A 263 -23.87 -3.50 -3.18
N SER A 264 -24.71 -2.82 -2.39
CA SER A 264 -24.27 -1.73 -1.49
C SER A 264 -24.84 -1.90 -0.08
N VAL A 265 -24.00 -1.67 0.94
CA VAL A 265 -24.39 -1.63 2.35
C VAL A 265 -23.80 -0.40 3.03
N ALA A 266 -24.63 0.33 3.76
CA ALA A 266 -24.21 1.48 4.57
C ALA A 266 -23.74 1.02 5.96
N VAL A 267 -22.56 1.49 6.37
CA VAL A 267 -21.96 1.26 7.69
C VAL A 267 -21.79 2.60 8.40
N THR A 268 -22.13 2.66 9.68
CA THR A 268 -21.96 3.85 10.54
C THR A 268 -20.78 3.64 11.48
N VAL A 269 -19.87 4.61 11.49
CA VAL A 269 -18.68 4.64 12.31
C VAL A 269 -18.85 5.77 13.34
N ALA A 270 -18.71 5.44 14.62
CA ALA A 270 -18.81 6.40 15.73
C ALA A 270 -17.42 6.73 16.31
N GLU A 271 -17.27 7.92 16.90
CA GLU A 271 -16.09 8.21 17.73
C GLU A 271 -16.11 7.34 19.00
N PRO A 272 -14.95 6.85 19.48
CA PRO A 272 -14.89 5.98 20.64
C PRO A 272 -15.43 6.68 21.88
N THR A 273 -16.31 6.00 22.60
CA THR A 273 -16.96 6.58 23.79
C THR A 273 -15.99 6.68 24.98
N THR A 274 -15.22 7.76 25.01
CA THR A 274 -14.27 8.08 26.10
C THR A 274 -14.99 8.38 27.41
N THR A 275 -15.41 7.33 28.12
CA THR A 275 -15.81 7.41 29.52
C THR A 275 -14.58 7.77 30.34
N SER A 276 -14.36 9.08 30.49
CA SER A 276 -13.35 9.61 31.38
C SER A 276 -13.76 9.32 32.82
N ASP A 277 -13.25 8.23 33.38
CA ASP A 277 -13.27 8.03 34.83
C ASP A 277 -12.69 9.29 35.49
N PRO A 278 -13.38 9.88 36.48
CA PRO A 278 -12.90 11.09 37.11
C PRO A 278 -11.58 10.78 37.83
N VAL A 279 -10.48 11.30 37.29
CA VAL A 279 -9.17 11.20 37.94
C VAL A 279 -9.23 11.91 39.29
N THR A 280 -9.40 11.13 40.35
CA THR A 280 -9.31 11.65 41.71
C THR A 280 -7.84 12.01 41.93
N THR A 281 -7.53 13.31 41.83
CA THR A 281 -6.22 13.85 42.14
C THR A 281 -5.98 13.75 43.64
N GLU A 282 -5.56 12.56 44.08
CA GLU A 282 -5.02 12.30 45.42
C GLU A 282 -3.77 13.17 45.59
N THR A 283 -3.95 14.34 46.22
CA THR A 283 -2.84 15.23 46.56
C THR A 283 -1.87 14.48 47.47
N PRO A 284 -0.59 14.32 47.10
CA PRO A 284 0.35 13.59 47.95
C PRO A 284 0.53 14.37 49.25
N THR A 285 0.09 13.76 50.36
CA THR A 285 0.30 14.31 51.69
C THR A 285 1.76 14.10 52.09
N GLU A 286 2.61 15.10 51.84
CA GLU A 286 3.93 15.13 52.47
C GLU A 286 3.77 15.18 54.00
N THR A 287 4.36 14.19 54.67
CA THR A 287 4.41 14.15 56.13
C THR A 287 5.54 15.06 56.61
N GLU A 288 5.22 16.32 56.93
CA GLU A 288 6.17 17.23 57.59
C GLU A 288 6.63 16.68 58.95
N SER A 289 7.86 16.20 59.01
CA SER A 289 8.56 15.95 60.27
C SER A 289 8.96 17.28 60.91
N GLN A 290 8.10 17.82 61.77
CA GLN A 290 8.31 19.10 62.46
C GLN A 290 9.67 19.19 63.18
N ALA A 291 10.50 20.14 62.76
CA ALA A 291 11.54 20.74 63.58
C ALA A 291 11.17 22.22 63.83
N PRO A 292 11.03 22.68 65.09
CA PRO A 292 10.49 24.00 65.37
C PRO A 292 11.56 25.10 65.23
N GLY A 293 11.42 25.98 64.23
CA GLY A 293 12.33 27.13 64.10
C GLY A 293 12.00 28.13 62.98
N PHE A 294 11.34 29.23 63.36
CA PHE A 294 11.41 30.58 62.76
C PHE A 294 11.58 30.74 61.22
N GLY A 295 10.59 31.38 60.57
CA GLY A 295 10.89 32.19 59.38
C GLY A 295 9.74 32.38 58.40
N VAL A 296 9.30 33.61 58.21
CA VAL A 296 8.37 33.99 57.13
C VAL A 296 9.10 34.15 55.79
N LEU A 297 8.43 33.73 54.71
CA LEU A 297 8.54 34.22 53.32
C LEU A 297 9.94 34.50 52.73
N SER A 298 10.41 33.65 51.80
CA SER A 298 11.34 34.05 50.73
C SER A 298 11.44 33.03 49.59
N ALA A 299 10.96 33.41 48.40
CA ALA A 299 11.53 32.96 47.12
C ALA A 299 11.47 34.15 46.15
N LEU A 300 12.65 34.65 45.75
CA LEU A 300 12.83 35.95 45.11
C LEU A 300 12.88 35.86 43.58
N VAL A 301 12.34 36.89 42.93
CA VAL A 301 12.57 37.19 41.50
C VAL A 301 13.99 37.71 41.28
N SER A 302 14.67 37.23 40.23
CA SER A 302 15.70 37.94 39.42
C SER A 302 16.39 36.95 38.45
N LEU A 303 16.96 37.25 37.28
CA LEU A 303 17.03 38.41 36.36
C LEU A 303 18.40 38.24 35.65
N VAL A 304 18.45 38.05 34.33
CA VAL A 304 19.49 38.65 33.46
C VAL A 304 18.89 38.89 32.07
N ALA A 305 19.10 40.10 31.55
CA ALA A 305 18.96 40.46 30.15
C ALA A 305 20.07 41.44 29.76
N LEU A 306 20.62 41.35 28.55
CA LEU A 306 21.38 42.40 27.84
C LEU A 306 21.41 41.99 26.34
N VAL A 307 20.74 42.72 25.44
CA VAL A 307 21.19 43.95 24.73
C VAL A 307 22.07 43.61 23.49
N GLY A 308 21.90 44.25 22.32
CA GLY A 308 21.17 45.50 22.04
C GLY A 308 20.69 45.67 20.60
N ALA A 309 20.03 46.81 20.34
CA ALA A 309 19.23 47.06 19.14
C ALA A 309 19.72 48.26 18.29
N ALA A 310 19.23 48.33 17.05
CA ALA A 310 19.28 49.46 16.10
C ALA A 310 20.69 49.81 15.56
N ARG A 311 20.94 50.44 14.39
CA ARG A 311 20.27 51.43 13.50
C ARG A 311 20.85 51.25 12.05
N LEU A 312 20.32 51.74 10.92
CA LEU A 312 19.11 52.49 10.49
C LEU A 312 18.97 52.32 8.94
N ARG A 313 17.86 52.73 8.31
CA ARG A 313 17.77 52.93 6.83
C ARG A 313 18.69 54.05 6.33
N ALA A 314 19.27 53.92 5.13
CA ALA A 314 19.23 54.94 4.06
C ALA A 314 19.95 54.48 2.76
N GLN A 315 19.24 54.66 1.63
CA GLN A 315 19.69 54.70 0.22
C GLN A 315 20.45 53.47 -0.33
#